data_AF-A0A945W5P3-F1
#
_entry.id   AF-A0A945W5P3-F1
#
_cell.length_a   1.000
_cell.length_b   1.000
_cell.length_c   1.000
_cell.angle_alpha   90.00
_cell.angle_beta   90.00
_cell.angle_gamma   90.00
#
_symmetry.space_group_name_H-M   'P 1'
#
loop_
_entity.id
_entity.type
_entity.pdbx_description
1 polymer ?
#
loop_
_entity_poly.entity_id
_entity_poly.type
_entity_poly.pdbx_seq_one_letter_code
_entity_poly.pdbx_strand_id
1 'polypeptide(L)'
;KSIQDAREATVQAGLKRIRPCLMTSATTIIALMPILLSTGRGSDVMKPMAIPTVGGMAVVVIAIFIVPCCYCGLMELKLKWGIKDPRFEENATA
;
A
#
# COMPACT_ATOMS: atom_id res chain seq x y z
N LYS A 1 20.69 18.89 -1.34
CA LYS A 1 20.37 17.45 -1.55
C LYS A 1 19.86 17.26 -2.98
N SER A 2 20.36 16.25 -3.68
CA SER A 2 20.07 15.98 -5.11
C SER A 2 18.73 15.27 -5.29
N ILE A 3 18.15 15.31 -6.49
CA ILE A 3 16.93 14.59 -6.89
C ILE A 3 17.07 13.07 -6.61
N GLN A 4 18.29 12.53 -6.70
CA GLN A 4 18.58 11.13 -6.36
C GLN A 4 18.30 10.78 -4.89
N ASP A 5 18.62 11.66 -3.95
CA ASP A 5 18.46 11.45 -2.51
C ASP A 5 16.97 11.32 -2.14
N ALA A 6 16.14 12.16 -2.77
CA ALA A 6 14.70 12.14 -2.59
C ALA A 6 14.06 10.86 -3.18
N ARG A 7 14.57 10.39 -4.34
CA ARG A 7 14.12 9.14 -4.96
C ARG A 7 14.49 7.93 -4.12
N GLU A 8 15.72 7.87 -3.60
CA GLU A 8 16.22 6.82 -2.72
C GLU A 8 15.39 6.72 -1.42
N ALA A 9 15.15 7.86 -0.76
CA ALA A 9 14.31 7.92 0.45
C ALA A 9 12.88 7.45 0.19
N THR A 10 12.30 7.81 -0.96
CA THR A 10 10.94 7.39 -1.34
C THR A 10 10.87 5.88 -1.63
N VAL A 11 11.90 5.31 -2.26
CA VAL A 11 12.00 3.86 -2.50
C VAL A 11 12.13 3.10 -1.17
N GLN A 12 12.99 3.56 -0.25
CA GLN A 12 13.11 2.96 1.07
C GLN A 12 11.80 3.04 1.87
N ALA A 13 11.11 4.18 1.83
CA ALA A 13 9.81 4.34 2.47
C ALA A 13 8.74 3.43 1.86
N GLY A 14 8.72 3.27 0.53
CA GLY A 14 7.82 2.36 -0.17
C GLY A 14 8.05 0.90 0.21
N LEU A 15 9.31 0.45 0.25
CA LEU A 15 9.67 -0.93 0.63
C LEU A 15 9.24 -1.27 2.07
N LYS A 16 9.33 -0.33 3.01
CA LYS A 16 8.85 -0.52 4.39
C LYS A 16 7.34 -0.77 4.47
N ARG A 17 6.54 -0.25 3.53
CA ARG A 17 5.07 -0.43 3.51
C ARG A 17 4.61 -1.63 2.70
N ILE A 18 5.29 -1.97 1.61
CA ILE A 18 4.92 -3.09 0.72
C ILE A 18 4.96 -4.44 1.48
N ARG A 19 5.94 -4.65 2.36
CA ARG A 19 6.06 -5.87 3.17
C ARG A 19 4.84 -6.17 4.05
N PRO A 20 4.41 -5.25 4.94
CA PRO A 20 3.22 -5.49 5.77
C PRO A 20 1.93 -5.64 4.95
N CYS A 21 1.77 -4.92 3.84
CA CYS A 21 0.57 -5.06 3.02
C CYS A 21 0.50 -6.41 2.31
N LEU A 22 1.60 -6.88 1.74
CA LEU A 22 1.69 -8.22 1.14
C LEU A 22 1.39 -9.31 2.15
N MET A 23 1.89 -9.17 3.38
CA MET A 23 1.60 -10.10 4.48
C MET A 23 0.09 -10.15 4.76
N THR A 24 -0.58 -9.00 4.89
CA THR A 24 -2.02 -8.95 5.15
C THR A 24 -2.87 -9.52 4.01
N SER A 25 -2.55 -9.20 2.76
CA SER A 25 -3.26 -9.75 1.60
C SER A 25 -3.06 -11.26 1.51
N ALA A 26 -1.85 -11.75 1.73
CA ALA A 26 -1.53 -13.18 1.70
C ALA A 26 -2.29 -13.93 2.79
N THR A 27 -2.27 -13.45 4.03
CA THR A 27 -3.00 -14.08 5.14
C THR A 27 -4.51 -14.07 4.89
N THR A 28 -5.06 -13.01 4.30
CA THR A 28 -6.49 -12.93 3.97
C THR A 28 -6.87 -13.97 2.91
N ILE A 29 -6.07 -14.11 1.85
CA ILE A 29 -6.30 -15.13 0.81
C ILE A 29 -6.22 -16.53 1.41
N ILE A 30 -5.23 -16.80 2.27
CA ILE A 30 -5.08 -18.09 2.96
C ILE A 30 -6.27 -18.37 3.88
N ALA A 31 -6.75 -17.36 4.62
CA ALA A 31 -7.87 -17.49 5.55
C ALA A 31 -9.21 -17.70 4.85
N LEU A 32 -9.41 -17.11 3.66
CA LEU A 32 -10.65 -17.23 2.89
C LEU A 32 -10.68 -18.46 1.99
N MET A 33 -9.51 -19.03 1.65
CA MET A 33 -9.39 -20.24 0.83
C MET A 33 -10.25 -21.43 1.32
N PRO A 34 -10.27 -21.81 2.62
CA PRO A 34 -11.12 -22.90 3.11
C PRO A 34 -12.61 -22.56 3.08
N ILE A 35 -12.97 -21.28 3.23
CA ILE A 35 -14.36 -20.80 3.24
C ILE A 35 -14.96 -20.88 1.83
N LEU A 36 -14.16 -20.60 0.80
CA LEU A 36 -14.59 -20.69 -0.60
C LEU A 36 -14.71 -22.14 -1.08
N LEU A 37 -13.87 -23.06 -0.57
CA LEU A 37 -13.90 -24.48 -0.90
C LEU A 37 -14.98 -25.26 -0.12
N SER A 38 -15.46 -24.73 1.01
CA SER A 38 -16.47 -25.38 1.84
C SER A 38 -17.88 -25.07 1.36
N THR A 39 -18.55 -26.07 0.75
CA THR A 39 -19.95 -25.99 0.31
C THR A 39 -20.95 -26.36 1.42
N GLY A 40 -20.63 -26.09 2.69
CA GLY A 40 -21.46 -26.45 3.86
C GLY A 40 -22.61 -25.49 4.18
N ARG A 41 -23.49 -25.90 5.12
CA ARG A 41 -24.54 -25.05 5.74
C ARG A 41 -23.86 -23.83 6.39
N GLY A 42 -24.16 -22.63 5.91
CA GLY A 42 -23.52 -21.36 6.34
C GLY A 42 -22.72 -20.65 5.23
N SER A 43 -22.45 -21.35 4.13
CA SER A 43 -21.75 -20.78 2.97
C SER A 43 -22.55 -19.67 2.27
N ASP A 44 -23.89 -19.70 2.31
CA ASP A 44 -24.73 -18.66 1.71
C ASP A 44 -24.68 -17.31 2.45
N VAL A 45 -24.21 -17.29 3.70
CA VAL A 45 -24.02 -16.06 4.48
C VAL A 45 -22.56 -15.59 4.43
N MET A 46 -21.58 -16.51 4.34
CA MET A 46 -20.16 -16.17 4.27
C MET A 46 -19.67 -15.74 2.88
N LYS A 47 -20.21 -16.32 1.80
CA LYS A 47 -19.87 -15.93 0.41
C LYS A 47 -20.02 -14.41 0.16
N PRO A 48 -21.14 -13.75 0.50
CA PRO A 48 -21.31 -12.31 0.23
C PRO A 48 -20.37 -11.41 1.06
N MET A 49 -19.80 -11.91 2.16
CA MET A 49 -18.79 -11.18 2.95
C MET A 49 -17.36 -11.40 2.43
N ALA A 50 -17.06 -12.62 1.96
CA ALA A 50 -15.74 -12.98 1.47
C ALA A 50 -15.42 -12.36 0.10
N ILE A 51 -16.37 -12.37 -0.84
CA ILE A 51 -16.19 -11.84 -2.21
C ILE A 51 -15.72 -10.37 -2.21
N PRO A 52 -16.39 -9.41 -1.53
CA PRO A 52 -15.94 -8.02 -1.51
C PRO A 52 -14.63 -7.84 -0.74
N THR A 53 -14.34 -8.68 0.26
CA THR A 53 -13.08 -8.62 1.01
C THR A 53 -11.88 -8.99 0.13
N VAL A 54 -12.01 -10.05 -0.69
CA VAL A 54 -10.97 -10.43 -1.67
C VAL A 54 -10.79 -9.33 -2.72
N GLY A 55 -11.89 -8.79 -3.26
CA GLY A 55 -11.83 -7.68 -4.22
C GLY A 55 -11.20 -6.42 -3.63
N GLY A 56 -11.55 -6.06 -2.39
CA GLY A 56 -11.01 -4.90 -1.69
C GLY A 56 -9.50 -5.03 -1.43
N MET A 57 -9.01 -6.22 -1.08
CA MET A 57 -7.57 -6.43 -0.90
C MET A 57 -6.77 -6.26 -2.19
N ALA A 58 -7.33 -6.61 -3.35
CA ALA A 58 -6.70 -6.31 -4.63
C ALA A 58 -6.55 -4.80 -4.86
N VAL A 59 -7.56 -4.00 -4.50
CA VAL A 59 -7.50 -2.53 -4.60
C VAL A 59 -6.45 -1.95 -3.65
N VAL A 60 -6.32 -2.50 -2.44
CA VAL A 60 -5.30 -2.06 -1.46
C VAL A 60 -3.87 -2.29 -1.97
N VAL A 61 -3.61 -3.39 -2.67
CA VAL A 61 -2.30 -3.67 -3.29
C VAL A 61 -1.98 -2.65 -4.39
N ILE A 62 -2.98 -2.17 -5.14
CA ILE A 62 -2.77 -1.09 -6.12
C ILE A 62 -2.54 0.24 -5.40
N ALA A 63 -3.30 0.53 -4.34
CA ALA A 63 -3.19 1.76 -3.56
C ALA A 63 -1.80 1.94 -2.93
N ILE A 64 -1.15 0.86 -2.48
CA ILE A 64 0.19 0.96 -1.88
C ILE A 64 1.29 1.30 -2.89
N PHE A 65 1.05 1.10 -4.18
CA PHE A 65 1.90 1.59 -5.26
C PHE A 65 1.59 3.06 -5.59
N ILE A 66 0.31 3.43 -5.56
CA ILE A 66 -0.12 4.81 -5.84
C ILE A 66 0.43 5.79 -4.81
N VAL A 67 0.44 5.45 -3.52
CA VAL A 67 0.93 6.34 -2.45
C VAL A 67 2.39 6.80 -2.63
N PRO A 68 3.40 5.92 -2.80
CA PRO A 68 4.79 6.34 -3.02
C PRO A 68 4.99 7.03 -4.37
N CYS A 69 4.27 6.61 -5.43
CA CYS A 69 4.31 7.29 -6.73
C CYS A 69 3.76 8.72 -6.65
N CYS A 70 2.61 8.90 -5.98
CA CYS A 70 2.00 10.21 -5.77
C CYS A 70 2.88 11.10 -4.88
N TYR A 71 3.47 10.53 -3.82
CA TYR A 71 4.42 11.26 -2.97
C TYR A 71 5.65 11.73 -3.77
N CYS A 72 6.25 10.86 -4.59
CA CYS A 72 7.37 11.22 -5.45
C CYS A 72 7.00 12.35 -6.43
N GLY A 73 5.84 12.23 -7.09
CA GLY A 73 5.36 13.24 -8.04
C GLY A 73 5.09 14.59 -7.37
N LEU A 74 4.40 14.60 -6.21
CA LEU A 74 4.13 15.81 -5.44
C LEU A 74 5.42 16.47 -4.94
N MET A 75 6.41 15.65 -4.57
CA MET A 75 7.71 16.10 -4.10
C MET A 75 8.54 16.77 -5.21
N GLU A 76 8.59 16.17 -6.40
CA GLU A 76 9.22 16.79 -7.58
C GLU A 76 8.51 18.08 -8.01
N LEU A 77 7.18 18.11 -7.93
CA LEU A 77 6.36 19.27 -8.29
C LEU A 77 6.53 20.42 -7.28
N LYS A 78 6.65 20.10 -5.97
CA LYS A 78 6.99 21.07 -4.93
C LYS A 78 8.40 21.63 -5.08
N LEU A 79 9.38 20.79 -5.44
CA LEU A 79 10.75 21.26 -5.72
C LEU A 79 10.77 22.26 -6.88
N LYS A 80 9.97 21.99 -7.93
CA LYS A 80 9.82 22.91 -9.06
C LYS A 80 9.08 24.21 -8.72
N TRP A 81 8.24 24.23 -7.69
CA TRP A 81 7.49 25.40 -7.23
C TRP A 81 8.13 26.17 -6.08
N GLY A 82 9.35 25.81 -5.64
CA GLY A 82 10.13 26.61 -4.69
C GLY A 82 9.57 26.65 -3.25
N ILE A 83 8.61 25.77 -2.91
CA ILE A 83 8.03 25.69 -1.57
C ILE A 83 8.90 24.78 -0.70
N LYS A 84 9.60 25.39 0.27
CA LYS A 84 10.47 24.71 1.23
C LYS A 84 9.61 24.20 2.39
N ASP A 85 9.33 22.89 2.42
CA ASP A 85 8.52 22.27 3.46
C ASP A 85 9.39 21.73 4.61
N PRO A 86 9.13 22.11 5.88
CA PRO A 86 9.91 21.69 7.04
C PRO A 86 9.83 20.18 7.35
N ARG A 87 8.80 19.47 6.84
CA ARG A 87 8.68 18.00 7.01
C ARG A 87 9.69 17.17 6.21
N PHE A 88 10.40 17.80 5.27
CA PHE A 88 11.40 17.13 4.45
C PHE A 88 12.71 16.89 5.19
N GLU A 89 13.04 17.74 6.15
CA GLU A 89 14.27 17.61 6.95
C GLU A 89 14.11 16.60 8.09
N GLU A 90 12.91 16.55 8.70
CA GLU A 90 12.57 15.63 9.79
C GLU A 90 12.49 14.16 9.34
N ASN A 91 11.94 13.87 8.15
CA ASN A 91 11.90 12.49 7.62
C ASN A 91 13.20 12.05 6.95
N ALA A 92 14.18 12.94 6.80
CA ALA A 92 15.53 12.63 6.30
C ALA A 92 16.57 12.51 7.42
N THR A 93 16.18 12.72 8.67
CA THR A 93 17.02 12.56 9.88
C THR A 93 16.60 11.35 10.74
N ALA A 94 15.59 10.59 10.33
CA ALA A 94 15.09 9.38 10.99
C ALA A 94 15.27 8.11 10.16
#